data_AF-A0A2E5ICD7-F1
#
_entry.id   AF-A0A2E5ICD7-F1
#
_cell.length_a   1.000
_cell.length_b   1.000
_cell.length_c   1.000
_cell.angle_alpha   90.00
_cell.angle_beta   90.00
_cell.angle_gamma   90.00
#
_symmetry.space_group_name_H-M   'P 1'
#
loop_
_entity.id
_entity.type
_entity.pdbx_description
1 polymer ?
#
loop_
_entity_poly.entity_id
_entity_poly.type
_entity_poly.pdbx_seq_one_letter_code
_entity_poly.pdbx_strand_id
1 'polypeptide(L)'
;MDNKILSLLLSMLMVSMAAAGCLGGDDDDTTTTDVDGCTDSTATNYNPDATVDDGTCAFPPVSGCMDSEASNYDAAAVEDDGSCTYSLTVWHSYALDSTEEEAFNNVIAAFEASHA
;
A
#
# COMPACT_ATOMS: atom_id res chain seq x y z
N MET A 1 17.39 -39.55 22.40
CA MET A 1 17.33 -39.09 20.99
C MET A 1 18.26 -37.90 20.90
N ASP A 2 19.53 -38.22 20.68
CA ASP A 2 20.66 -37.33 20.93
C ASP A 2 20.64 -36.13 19.99
N ASN A 3 20.56 -34.93 20.56
CA ASN A 3 20.74 -33.63 19.91
C ASN A 3 22.03 -33.51 19.08
N LYS A 4 22.97 -34.44 19.27
CA LYS A 4 24.18 -34.59 18.44
C LYS A 4 23.89 -35.19 17.05
N ILE A 5 22.88 -36.04 16.90
CA ILE A 5 22.49 -36.63 15.60
C ILE A 5 21.81 -35.58 14.71
N LEU A 6 21.00 -34.68 15.30
CA LEU A 6 20.32 -33.61 14.55
C LEU A 6 21.32 -32.55 14.03
N SER A 7 22.39 -32.28 14.79
CA SER A 7 23.47 -31.37 14.39
C SER A 7 24.39 -31.99 13.32
N LEU A 8 24.60 -33.31 13.34
CA LEU A 8 25.38 -34.04 12.33
C LEU A 8 24.64 -34.19 10.99
N LEU A 9 23.31 -34.32 11.01
CA LEU A 9 22.48 -34.42 9.80
C LEU A 9 22.33 -33.08 9.09
N LEU A 10 22.35 -31.96 9.82
CA LEU A 10 22.25 -30.62 9.25
C LEU A 10 23.57 -30.19 8.57
N SER A 11 24.72 -30.68 9.03
CA SER A 11 26.02 -30.39 8.43
C SER A 11 26.36 -31.27 7.22
N MET A 12 25.82 -32.49 7.13
CA MET A 12 25.96 -33.36 5.96
C MET A 12 25.12 -32.91 4.75
N LEU A 13 24.10 -32.07 4.94
CA LEU A 13 23.31 -31.51 3.83
C LEU A 13 24.02 -30.35 3.10
N MET A 14 25.09 -29.80 3.69
CA MET A 14 25.82 -28.65 3.13
C MET A 14 27.17 -29.02 2.51
N VAL A 15 27.51 -30.31 2.42
CA VAL A 15 28.81 -30.78 1.88
C VAL A 15 28.59 -31.80 0.77
N SER A 16 28.00 -31.38 -0.36
CA SER A 16 27.95 -32.22 -1.56
C SER A 16 27.95 -31.49 -2.91
N MET A 17 28.34 -30.22 -2.98
CA MET A 17 28.52 -29.52 -4.28
C MET A 17 29.90 -28.88 -4.44
N ALA A 18 30.92 -29.46 -3.80
CA ALA A 18 32.32 -29.18 -4.13
C ALA A 18 32.94 -30.42 -4.79
N ALA A 19 32.57 -30.69 -6.05
CA ALA A 19 33.43 -31.27 -7.10
C ALA A 19 32.59 -31.92 -8.23
N ALA A 20 32.46 -31.23 -9.37
CA ALA A 20 32.92 -31.71 -10.70
C ALA A 20 32.12 -31.11 -11.89
N GLY A 21 32.83 -30.40 -12.78
CA GLY A 21 32.44 -30.01 -14.15
C GLY A 21 32.10 -28.52 -14.31
N CYS A 22 32.62 -27.74 -15.27
CA CYS A 22 33.38 -27.97 -16.50
C CYS A 22 34.15 -26.67 -16.86
N LEU A 23 35.32 -26.80 -17.50
CA LEU A 23 36.12 -25.69 -18.02
C LEU A 23 35.53 -25.18 -19.34
N GLY A 24 35.30 -23.86 -19.45
CA GLY A 24 35.22 -23.16 -20.74
C GLY A 24 33.97 -22.32 -20.96
N GLY A 25 34.15 -21.00 -21.05
CA GLY A 25 33.19 -20.04 -21.57
C GLY A 25 33.65 -18.62 -21.27
N ASP A 26 34.42 -18.06 -22.21
CA ASP A 26 34.81 -16.65 -22.40
C ASP A 26 34.44 -15.67 -21.27
N ASP A 27 35.44 -15.32 -20.46
CA ASP A 27 35.40 -14.18 -19.53
C ASP A 27 35.28 -12.87 -20.34
N ASP A 28 34.10 -12.58 -20.87
CA ASP A 28 33.62 -11.20 -20.91
C ASP A 28 33.31 -10.80 -19.47
N ASP A 29 34.37 -10.60 -18.69
CA ASP A 29 34.34 -9.92 -17.40
C ASP A 29 34.08 -8.43 -17.64
N THR A 30 32.93 -8.15 -18.27
CA THR A 30 32.25 -6.92 -18.01
C THR A 30 31.63 -7.12 -16.63
N THR A 31 32.42 -6.82 -15.59
CA THR A 31 31.93 -6.55 -14.23
C THR A 31 31.01 -5.33 -14.26
N THR A 32 29.87 -5.42 -14.95
CA THR A 32 28.70 -4.63 -14.59
C THR A 32 28.29 -5.17 -13.23
N THR A 33 28.66 -4.46 -12.18
CA THR A 33 28.13 -4.71 -10.85
C THR A 33 26.64 -4.48 -10.92
N ASP A 34 25.90 -5.55 -11.19
CA ASP A 34 24.45 -5.49 -11.15
C ASP A 34 24.04 -5.28 -9.70
N VAL A 35 23.42 -4.12 -9.45
CA VAL A 35 22.91 -3.76 -8.14
C VAL A 35 21.43 -4.09 -8.16
N ASP A 36 21.06 -5.12 -7.40
CA ASP A 36 19.66 -5.50 -7.21
C ASP A 36 18.94 -4.45 -6.35
N GLY A 37 17.74 -4.07 -6.77
CA GLY A 37 16.85 -3.20 -6.00
C GLY A 37 15.72 -2.65 -6.85
N CYS A 38 14.76 -1.96 -6.23
CA CYS A 38 13.66 -1.38 -6.99
C CYS A 38 14.14 -0.26 -7.93
N THR A 39 13.95 -0.44 -9.24
CA THR A 39 14.32 0.54 -10.28
C THR A 39 13.22 1.56 -10.58
N ASP A 40 12.02 1.40 -9.99
CA ASP A 40 10.89 2.30 -10.22
C ASP A 40 10.91 3.49 -9.24
N SER A 41 11.10 4.70 -9.77
CA SER A 41 11.14 5.95 -9.00
C SER A 41 9.86 6.32 -8.25
N THR A 42 8.74 5.65 -8.54
CA THR A 42 7.46 5.86 -7.85
C THR A 42 7.28 4.96 -6.63
N ALA A 43 8.16 3.97 -6.45
CA ALA A 43 8.15 3.11 -5.28
C ALA A 43 8.76 3.80 -4.05
N THR A 44 8.24 3.45 -2.88
CA THR A 44 8.73 3.93 -1.57
C THR A 44 10.14 3.45 -1.23
N ASN A 45 10.57 2.34 -1.83
CA ASN A 45 11.89 1.73 -1.69
C ASN A 45 12.74 1.82 -2.96
N TYR A 46 12.49 2.83 -3.82
CA TYR A 46 13.32 3.10 -4.99
C TYR A 46 14.80 3.20 -4.63
N ASN A 47 15.65 2.46 -5.35
CA ASN A 47 17.09 2.52 -5.23
C ASN A 47 17.70 3.12 -6.51
N PRO A 48 18.25 4.35 -6.48
CA PRO A 48 18.83 4.99 -7.67
C PRO A 48 20.10 4.31 -8.17
N ASP A 49 20.76 3.50 -7.34
CA ASP A 49 21.95 2.74 -7.73
C ASP A 49 21.57 1.36 -8.30
N ALA A 50 20.30 0.94 -8.21
CA ALA A 50 19.85 -0.34 -8.73
C ALA A 50 19.87 -0.35 -10.27
N THR A 51 20.52 -1.36 -10.83
CA THR A 51 20.58 -1.60 -12.28
C THR A 51 19.68 -2.76 -12.71
N VAL A 52 19.22 -3.57 -11.76
CA VAL A 52 18.33 -4.72 -11.97
C VAL A 52 17.18 -4.67 -10.96
N ASP A 53 15.95 -4.75 -11.45
CA ASP A 53 14.75 -4.83 -10.60
C ASP A 53 14.71 -6.19 -9.90
N ASP A 54 14.73 -6.16 -8.57
CA ASP A 54 14.63 -7.36 -7.73
C ASP A 54 13.18 -7.80 -7.47
N GLY A 55 12.20 -7.06 -8.01
CA GLY A 55 10.78 -7.34 -7.85
C GLY A 55 10.24 -7.02 -6.45
N THR A 56 11.03 -6.32 -5.62
CA THR A 56 10.64 -5.94 -4.25
C THR A 56 10.06 -4.53 -4.16
N CYS A 57 9.82 -3.85 -5.29
CA CYS A 57 9.20 -2.52 -5.33
C CYS A 57 7.91 -2.44 -4.50
N ALA A 58 7.90 -1.52 -3.54
CA ALA A 58 6.80 -1.25 -2.63
C ALA A 58 6.16 0.09 -3.00
N PHE A 59 4.95 0.04 -3.53
CA PHE A 59 4.19 1.24 -3.90
C PHE A 59 3.32 1.70 -2.72
N PRO A 60 3.14 3.02 -2.54
CA PRO A 60 2.20 3.51 -1.55
C PRO A 60 0.78 3.03 -1.93
N PRO A 61 -0.08 2.74 -0.94
CA PRO A 61 -1.47 2.42 -1.22
C PRO A 61 -2.11 3.58 -1.99
N VAL A 62 -2.98 3.24 -2.95
CA VAL A 62 -3.81 4.24 -3.62
C VAL A 62 -4.83 4.74 -2.58
N SER A 63 -4.63 5.95 -2.08
CA SER A 63 -5.53 6.57 -1.11
C SER A 63 -6.55 7.46 -1.83
N GLY A 64 -7.81 7.39 -1.42
CA GLY A 64 -8.90 8.17 -1.99
C GLY A 64 -10.25 7.80 -1.36
N CYS A 65 -11.33 8.43 -1.78
CA CYS A 65 -12.64 8.13 -1.20
C CYS A 65 -13.16 6.75 -1.62
N MET A 66 -13.35 5.86 -0.65
CA MET A 66 -13.84 4.49 -0.89
C MET A 66 -15.38 4.37 -0.86
N ASP A 67 -16.09 5.44 -0.48
CA ASP A 67 -17.56 5.44 -0.39
C ASP A 67 -18.19 5.69 -1.77
N SER A 68 -18.98 4.73 -2.27
CA SER A 68 -19.65 4.80 -3.57
C SER A 68 -20.72 5.89 -3.67
N GLU A 69 -21.21 6.39 -2.54
CA GLU A 69 -22.19 7.46 -2.46
C GLU A 69 -21.55 8.86 -2.45
N ALA A 70 -20.21 8.93 -2.35
CA ALA A 70 -19.48 10.19 -2.42
C ALA A 70 -19.32 10.67 -3.87
N SER A 71 -19.32 11.98 -4.05
CA SER A 71 -19.19 12.62 -5.36
C SER A 71 -17.80 12.42 -5.98
N ASN A 72 -16.80 12.16 -5.14
CA ASN A 72 -15.40 11.90 -5.51
C ASN A 72 -14.99 10.46 -5.19
N TYR A 73 -15.93 9.51 -5.26
CA TYR A 73 -15.62 8.08 -5.15
C TYR A 73 -14.50 7.68 -6.13
N ASP A 74 -13.47 7.00 -5.62
CA ASP A 74 -12.38 6.43 -6.39
C ASP A 74 -12.37 4.90 -6.24
N ALA A 75 -12.72 4.20 -7.32
CA ALA A 75 -12.74 2.74 -7.34
C ALA A 75 -11.34 2.09 -7.28
N ALA A 76 -10.27 2.85 -7.54
CA ALA A 76 -8.90 2.39 -7.40
C ALA A 76 -8.36 2.57 -5.97
N ALA A 77 -9.06 3.34 -5.12
CA ALA A 77 -8.65 3.54 -3.74
C ALA A 77 -8.73 2.23 -2.94
N VAL A 78 -7.64 1.90 -2.26
CA VAL A 78 -7.53 0.76 -1.34
C VAL A 78 -7.52 1.21 0.13
N GLU A 79 -7.37 2.52 0.36
CA GLU A 79 -7.36 3.14 1.68
C GLU A 79 -8.14 4.47 1.64
N ASP A 80 -9.03 4.69 2.60
CA ASP A 80 -9.80 5.92 2.72
C ASP A 80 -8.94 7.04 3.31
N ASP A 81 -8.77 8.13 2.55
CA ASP A 81 -8.02 9.32 2.97
C ASP A 81 -8.88 10.38 3.67
N GLY A 82 -10.18 10.11 3.86
CA GLY A 82 -11.13 11.05 4.45
C GLY A 82 -11.47 12.23 3.54
N SER A 83 -11.12 12.18 2.25
CA SER A 83 -11.43 13.23 1.28
C SER A 83 -12.87 13.15 0.74
N CYS A 84 -13.69 12.18 1.17
CA CYS A 84 -15.04 11.99 0.68
C CYS A 84 -15.91 13.26 0.78
N THR A 85 -16.45 13.67 -0.35
CA THR A 85 -17.31 14.85 -0.52
C THR A 85 -18.72 14.42 -0.88
N TYR A 86 -19.64 14.69 0.02
CA TYR A 86 -21.06 14.42 -0.19
C TYR A 86 -21.72 15.70 -0.65
N SER A 87 -22.21 15.72 -1.89
CA SER A 87 -23.01 16.85 -2.34
C SER A 87 -24.31 16.89 -1.54
N LEU A 88 -24.59 18.04 -0.91
CA LEU A 88 -25.84 18.27 -0.21
C LEU A 88 -27.06 18.18 -1.13
N THR A 89 -26.90 18.09 -2.46
CA THR A 89 -28.02 17.85 -3.39
C THR A 89 -28.62 16.45 -3.30
N VAL A 90 -27.92 15.46 -2.75
CA VAL A 90 -28.48 14.11 -2.50
C VAL A 90 -29.25 14.07 -1.17
N TRP A 91 -28.89 14.93 -0.22
CA TRP A 91 -29.64 15.14 1.02
C TRP A 91 -30.87 16.04 0.83
N HIS A 92 -30.90 16.87 -0.22
CA HIS A 92 -32.09 17.67 -0.55
C HIS A 92 -33.23 16.84 -1.18
N SER A 93 -32.98 15.61 -1.65
CA SER A 93 -34.07 14.69 -2.05
C SER A 93 -34.75 13.98 -0.87
N TYR A 94 -34.24 14.13 0.36
CA TYR A 94 -34.85 13.54 1.56
C TYR A 94 -35.27 14.58 2.63
N ALA A 95 -35.19 15.88 2.32
CA ALA A 95 -35.65 16.96 3.19
C ALA A 95 -36.71 17.86 2.53
N LEU A 96 -37.61 17.26 1.74
CA LEU A 96 -38.93 17.85 1.44
C LEU A 96 -40.04 16.92 1.97
N ASP A 97 -39.95 16.54 3.24
CA ASP A 97 -41.19 16.43 4.03
C ASP A 97 -41.31 17.73 4.82
N SER A 98 -42.36 18.49 4.52
CA SER A 98 -42.56 19.89 4.86
C SER A 98 -42.91 20.14 6.35
N THR A 99 -42.23 19.47 7.29
CA THR A 99 -42.55 19.53 8.73
C THR A 99 -41.37 19.88 9.65
N GLU A 100 -40.13 19.91 9.17
CA GLU A 100 -38.92 20.05 10.03
C GLU A 100 -38.09 21.33 9.77
N GLU A 101 -38.46 22.21 8.84
CA GLU A 101 -37.76 23.50 8.63
C GLU A 101 -37.87 24.42 9.85
N GLU A 102 -38.95 24.29 10.64
CA GLU A 102 -39.05 24.96 11.95
C GLU A 102 -38.21 24.26 13.04
N ALA A 103 -37.96 22.95 12.93
CA ALA A 103 -37.20 22.21 13.93
C ALA A 103 -35.69 22.50 13.88
N PHE A 104 -35.10 22.57 12.68
CA PHE A 104 -33.69 22.91 12.51
C PHE A 104 -33.39 24.37 12.92
N ASN A 105 -34.27 25.31 12.55
CA ASN A 105 -34.15 26.70 12.97
C ASN A 105 -34.33 26.86 14.49
N ASN A 106 -35.19 26.05 15.12
CA ASN A 106 -35.34 26.05 16.58
C ASN A 106 -34.12 25.46 17.31
N VAL A 107 -33.44 24.45 16.74
CA VAL A 107 -32.22 23.88 17.31
C VAL A 107 -31.05 24.87 17.22
N ILE A 108 -30.91 25.60 16.10
CA ILE A 108 -29.91 26.67 15.96
C ILE A 108 -30.20 27.81 16.94
N ALA A 109 -31.46 28.26 17.03
CA ALA A 109 -31.85 29.32 17.95
C ALA A 109 -31.64 28.93 19.44
N ALA A 110 -31.87 27.67 19.80
CA ALA A 110 -31.63 27.16 21.15
C ALA A 110 -30.13 27.12 21.50
N PHE A 111 -29.27 26.79 20.53
CA PHE A 111 -27.82 26.80 20.72
C PHE A 111 -27.28 28.22 20.93
N GLU A 112 -27.74 29.20 20.14
CA GLU A 112 -27.36 30.61 20.28
C GLU A 112 -27.85 31.23 21.59
N ALA A 113 -29.04 30.85 22.07
CA ALA A 113 -29.58 31.31 23.35
C ALA A 113 -28.88 30.71 24.58
N SER A 114 -28.22 29.55 24.43
CA SER A 114 -27.48 28.89 25.53
C SER A 114 -26.05 29.40 25.72
N HIS A 115 -25.56 30.22 24.79
CA HIS A 115 -24.21 30.80 24.80
C HIS A 115 -24.21 32.33 24.87
N ALA A 116 -25.32 32.93 25.31
CA ALA A 116 -25.44 34.35 25.67
C ALA A 116 -25.45 34.56 27.19
#